data_AF-A0A4Y6RC50-F1
#
_entry.id   AF-A0A4Y6RC50-F1
#
_cell.length_a   1.000
_cell.length_b   1.000
_cell.length_c   1.000
_cell.angle_alpha   90.00
_cell.angle_beta   90.00
_cell.angle_gamma   90.00
#
_symmetry.space_group_name_H-M   'P 1'
#
loop_
_entity.id
_entity.type
_entity.pdbx_description
1 polymer ?
#
loop_
_entity_poly.entity_id
_entity_poly.type
_entity_poly.pdbx_seq_one_letter_code
_entity_poly.pdbx_strand_id
1 'polypeptide(L)'
;MSSNYSLFYTFDGDQAARFREVRVFGMTVWTAAGAAMTWGKETRKDYASEAEAHAAYLAHCRAALADGHTLARESDIDPAVFDFALLHTLVAHAARRAFDCVRRAHPDQHIDAFALVSDDSAMTIGCMANSREALAASEYGEEMLWNPAEWAFDEGGAYFDSAYRLLLQAHRDLPFEVDCDSFRSGVFDACIAALAQLDAEGCFGTAAQREEAVLLFEVSDSEPVEGAMARLNPPAVVARFEAWMASWAE
;
A
#
# COMPACT_ATOMS: atom_id res chain seq x y z
N MET A 1 26.35 -4.63 13.64
CA MET A 1 25.72 -3.39 13.13
C MET A 1 24.24 -3.49 13.45
N SER A 2 23.69 -2.60 14.27
CA SER A 2 22.24 -2.47 14.43
C SER A 2 21.80 -1.28 13.61
N SER A 3 21.13 -1.53 12.49
CA SER A 3 20.44 -0.46 11.78
C SER A 3 19.02 -0.42 12.32
N ASN A 4 18.57 0.76 12.74
CA ASN A 4 17.24 0.93 13.34
C ASN A 4 16.39 1.86 12.50
N TYR A 5 15.10 1.62 12.55
CA TYR A 5 14.07 2.41 11.90
C TYR A 5 12.96 2.71 12.90
N SER A 6 12.60 3.98 13.01
CA SER A 6 11.39 4.41 13.71
C SER A 6 10.55 5.34 12.85
N LEU A 7 9.25 5.12 12.89
CA LEU A 7 8.23 5.90 12.20
C LEU A 7 7.20 6.38 13.21
N PHE A 8 6.86 7.65 13.11
CA PHE A 8 5.94 8.34 13.99
C PHE A 8 4.90 9.10 13.18
N TYR A 9 3.69 9.20 13.71
CA TYR A 9 2.61 9.96 13.10
C TYR A 9 1.92 10.91 14.08
N THR A 10 1.44 12.04 13.56
CA THR A 10 0.23 12.69 14.08
C THR A 10 -0.96 12.22 13.26
N PHE A 11 -2.16 12.24 13.84
CA PHE A 11 -3.38 11.78 13.18
C PHE A 11 -4.41 12.90 13.07
N ASP A 12 -5.19 12.88 11.99
CA ASP A 12 -6.46 13.59 11.87
C ASP A 12 -7.57 12.51 11.84
N GLY A 13 -8.37 12.46 12.90
CA GLY A 13 -9.21 11.30 13.16
C GLY A 13 -8.38 10.02 13.26
N ASP A 14 -8.65 9.07 12.36
CA ASP A 14 -7.99 7.77 12.29
C ASP A 14 -6.97 7.65 11.15
N GLN A 15 -6.70 8.75 10.43
CA GLN A 15 -5.77 8.82 9.31
C GLN A 15 -4.48 9.54 9.70
N ALA A 16 -3.35 9.05 9.18
CA ALA A 16 -2.06 9.72 9.37
C ALA A 16 -2.08 11.10 8.70
N ALA A 17 -1.74 12.14 9.45
CA ALA A 17 -1.71 13.52 8.95
C ALA A 17 -0.28 14.00 8.67
N ARG A 18 0.66 13.73 9.58
CA ARG A 18 2.07 14.09 9.44
C ARG A 18 2.95 12.96 9.91
N PHE A 19 4.07 12.76 9.24
CA PHE A 19 5.03 11.72 9.60
C PHE A 19 6.36 12.31 10.07
N ARG A 20 7.05 11.54 10.93
CA ARG A 20 8.48 11.65 11.17
C ARG A 20 9.09 10.27 11.08
N GLU A 21 10.20 10.20 10.39
CA GLU A 21 10.94 8.98 10.15
C GLU A 21 12.39 9.20 10.53
N VAL A 22 12.97 8.23 11.23
CA VAL A 22 14.36 8.25 11.65
C VAL A 22 14.95 6.88 11.37
N ARG A 23 16.07 6.85 10.67
CA ARG A 23 16.85 5.64 10.42
C ARG A 23 18.30 5.86 10.80
N VAL A 24 18.96 4.82 11.32
CA VAL A 24 20.40 4.83 11.59
C VAL A 24 21.05 3.64 10.89
N PHE A 25 22.16 3.90 10.21
CA PHE A 25 22.95 2.93 9.46
C PHE A 25 24.42 3.15 9.78
N GLY A 26 25.00 2.32 10.66
CA GLY A 26 26.36 2.53 11.15
C GLY A 26 26.53 3.90 11.80
N MET A 27 27.33 4.77 11.18
CA MET A 27 27.66 6.11 11.68
C MET A 27 26.73 7.21 11.13
N THR A 28 25.73 6.86 10.33
CA THR A 28 24.87 7.82 9.64
C THR A 28 23.45 7.78 10.20
N VAL A 29 22.89 8.94 10.54
CA VAL A 29 21.45 9.10 10.80
C VAL A 29 20.81 9.80 9.62
N TRP A 30 19.72 9.21 9.15
CA TRP A 30 18.85 9.78 8.14
C TRP A 30 17.48 10.07 8.77
N THR A 31 16.90 11.22 8.46
CA THR A 31 15.55 11.56 8.92
C THR A 31 14.72 12.11 7.77
N ALA A 32 13.40 11.91 7.83
CA ALA A 32 12.44 12.61 6.98
C ALA A 32 11.20 13.02 7.78
N ALA A 33 10.61 14.15 7.41
CA ALA A 33 9.35 14.59 8.01
C ALA A 33 8.50 15.40 7.02
N GLY A 34 7.18 15.28 7.14
CA GLY A 34 6.27 15.95 6.21
C GLY A 34 4.81 15.64 6.49
N ALA A 35 3.92 16.03 5.57
CA ALA A 35 2.57 15.50 5.54
C ALA A 35 2.61 14.01 5.14
N ALA A 36 1.69 13.20 5.66
CA ALA A 36 1.52 11.83 5.20
C ALA A 36 1.23 11.81 3.69
N MET A 37 1.58 10.70 3.03
CA MET A 37 1.52 10.48 1.58
C MET A 37 2.36 11.46 0.75
N THR A 38 3.39 12.08 1.36
CA THR A 38 4.36 12.92 0.64
C THR A 38 5.80 12.44 0.81
N TRP A 39 6.71 12.89 -0.05
CA TRP A 39 8.15 12.65 0.12
C TRP A 39 8.70 13.23 1.44
N GLY A 40 8.10 14.30 1.94
CA GLY A 40 8.61 15.07 3.07
C GLY A 40 9.98 15.71 2.79
N LYS A 41 10.55 16.34 3.81
CA LYS A 41 11.91 16.88 3.78
C LYS A 41 12.85 15.95 4.53
N GLU A 42 13.94 15.58 3.88
CA GLU A 42 14.95 14.70 4.47
C GLU A 42 16.24 15.41 4.87
N THR A 43 16.97 14.78 5.79
CA THR A 43 18.32 15.18 6.20
C THR A 43 19.17 13.95 6.44
N ARG A 44 20.45 14.02 6.09
CA ARG A 44 21.45 12.99 6.40
C ARG A 44 22.59 13.61 7.20
N LYS A 45 23.06 12.91 8.22
CA LYS A 45 24.21 13.35 9.02
C LYS A 45 25.07 12.17 9.45
N ASP A 46 26.36 12.29 9.19
CA ASP A 46 27.39 11.39 9.69
C ASP A 46 27.90 11.85 11.06
N TYR A 47 28.20 10.89 11.91
CA TYR A 47 28.72 11.08 13.27
C TYR A 47 30.12 10.47 13.41
N ALA A 48 30.84 10.81 14.47
CA ALA A 48 32.21 10.34 14.65
C ALA A 48 32.29 8.86 15.09
N SER A 49 31.19 8.29 15.57
CA SER A 49 31.08 6.88 15.91
C SER A 49 29.64 6.36 15.80
N GLU A 50 29.47 5.04 15.72
CA GLU A 50 28.16 4.40 15.76
C GLU A 50 27.39 4.72 17.05
N ALA A 51 28.09 4.82 18.19
CA ALA A 51 27.48 5.17 19.46
C ALA A 51 26.89 6.59 19.45
N GLU A 52 27.58 7.55 18.84
CA GLU A 52 27.07 8.91 18.64
C GLU A 52 25.87 8.94 17.69
N ALA A 53 25.94 8.21 16.57
CA ALA A 53 24.84 8.11 15.62
C ALA A 53 23.59 7.51 16.28
N HIS A 54 23.76 6.43 17.04
CA HIS A 54 22.66 5.79 17.75
C HIS A 54 22.08 6.69 18.86
N ALA A 55 22.93 7.41 19.61
CA ALA A 55 22.46 8.39 20.58
C ALA A 55 21.64 9.53 19.92
N ALA A 56 22.05 9.97 18.74
CA ALA A 56 21.30 10.95 17.95
C ALA A 56 19.98 10.40 17.41
N TYR A 57 19.95 9.16 16.91
CA TYR A 57 18.72 8.45 16.54
C TYR A 57 17.71 8.45 17.69
N LEU A 58 18.15 8.05 18.89
CA LEU A 58 17.28 8.04 20.08
C LEU A 58 16.82 9.45 20.47
N ALA A 59 17.66 10.48 20.25
CA ALA A 59 17.28 11.87 20.49
C ALA A 59 16.18 12.33 19.52
N HIS A 60 16.26 11.98 18.24
CA HIS A 60 15.20 12.26 17.26
C HIS A 60 13.89 11.54 17.63
N CYS A 61 13.95 10.28 18.07
CA CYS A 61 12.79 9.53 18.53
C CYS A 61 12.10 10.22 19.72
N ARG A 62 12.87 10.63 20.74
CA ARG A 62 12.34 11.39 21.89
C ARG A 62 11.74 12.73 21.47
N ALA A 63 12.37 13.43 20.52
CA ALA A 63 11.86 14.70 20.01
C ALA A 63 10.53 14.53 19.25
N ALA A 64 10.36 13.46 18.47
CA ALA A 64 9.09 13.16 17.79
C ALA A 64 7.94 12.96 18.79
N LEU A 65 8.19 12.20 19.86
CA LEU A 65 7.21 11.99 20.93
C LEU A 65 6.90 13.28 21.69
N ALA A 66 7.92 14.09 22.01
CA ALA A 66 7.73 15.38 22.68
C ALA A 66 6.91 16.37 21.82
N ASP A 67 7.03 16.29 20.49
CA ASP A 67 6.27 17.09 19.53
C ASP A 67 4.88 16.49 19.21
N GLY A 68 4.38 15.59 20.05
CA GLY A 68 3.02 15.06 19.98
C GLY A 68 2.80 13.98 18.91
N HIS A 69 3.86 13.43 18.31
CA HIS A 69 3.71 12.27 17.44
C HIS A 69 3.60 10.99 18.27
N THR A 70 2.88 9.99 17.75
CA THR A 70 2.80 8.65 18.31
C THR A 70 3.75 7.73 17.55
N LEU A 71 4.46 6.85 18.25
CA LEU A 71 5.28 5.82 17.64
C LEU A 71 4.37 4.81 16.91
N ALA A 72 4.52 4.73 15.59
CA ALA A 72 3.78 3.82 14.74
C ALA A 72 4.55 2.53 14.48
N ARG A 73 5.89 2.63 14.41
CA ARG A 73 6.76 1.48 14.18
C ARG A 73 8.14 1.75 14.72
N GLU A 74 8.74 0.72 15.30
CA GLU A 74 10.16 0.61 15.60
C GLU A 74 10.61 -0.79 15.16
N SER A 75 11.71 -0.89 14.42
CA SER A 75 12.30 -2.17 14.05
C SER A 75 13.81 -2.08 13.88
N ASP A 76 14.46 -3.22 14.03
CA ASP A 76 15.74 -3.45 13.39
C ASP A 76 15.52 -3.62 11.88
N ILE A 77 16.46 -3.16 11.08
CA ILE A 77 16.43 -3.28 9.62
C ILE A 77 17.76 -3.83 9.12
N ASP A 78 17.70 -4.63 8.07
CA ASP A 78 18.87 -5.02 7.29
C ASP A 78 18.81 -4.25 5.95
N PRO A 79 19.74 -3.32 5.69
CA PRO A 79 19.75 -2.59 4.43
C PRO A 79 19.91 -3.49 3.19
N ALA A 80 20.43 -4.71 3.36
CA ALA A 80 20.57 -5.66 2.26
C ALA A 80 19.28 -6.43 1.93
N VAL A 81 18.22 -6.28 2.74
CA VAL A 81 16.99 -7.09 2.60
C VAL A 81 15.75 -6.21 2.67
N PHE A 82 14.91 -6.30 1.63
CA PHE A 82 13.57 -5.71 1.68
C PHE A 82 12.60 -6.63 2.41
N ASP A 83 11.83 -6.08 3.36
CA ASP A 83 10.90 -6.84 4.19
C ASP A 83 9.51 -6.95 3.55
N PHE A 84 9.36 -7.90 2.61
CA PHE A 84 8.08 -8.15 1.94
C PHE A 84 6.99 -8.68 2.89
N ALA A 85 7.37 -9.38 3.97
CA ALA A 85 6.40 -9.88 4.94
C ALA A 85 5.76 -8.72 5.73
N LEU A 86 6.58 -7.74 6.09
CA LEU A 86 6.09 -6.50 6.66
C LEU A 86 5.25 -5.71 5.66
N LEU A 87 5.71 -5.58 4.41
CA LEU A 87 4.93 -4.89 3.37
C LEU A 87 3.54 -5.50 3.23
N HIS A 88 3.45 -6.82 3.08
CA HIS A 88 2.19 -7.55 3.02
C HIS A 88 1.27 -7.22 4.21
N THR A 89 1.81 -7.24 5.43
CA THR A 89 1.03 -6.91 6.65
C THR A 89 0.50 -5.47 6.63
N LEU A 90 1.34 -4.52 6.20
CA LEU A 90 0.98 -3.11 6.11
C LEU A 90 -0.10 -2.89 5.05
N VAL A 91 0.05 -3.50 3.87
CA VAL A 91 -0.90 -3.40 2.76
C VAL A 91 -2.23 -4.05 3.12
N ALA A 92 -2.24 -5.24 3.74
CA ALA A 92 -3.48 -5.89 4.18
C ALA A 92 -4.24 -5.06 5.22
N HIS A 93 -3.52 -4.45 6.18
CA HIS A 93 -4.13 -3.55 7.15
C HIS A 93 -4.71 -2.29 6.48
N ALA A 94 -3.94 -1.65 5.60
CA ALA A 94 -4.35 -0.43 4.90
C ALA A 94 -5.55 -0.68 3.98
N ALA A 95 -5.51 -1.75 3.17
CA ALA A 95 -6.58 -2.14 2.26
C ALA A 95 -7.90 -2.38 2.99
N ARG A 96 -7.87 -3.03 4.15
CA ARG A 96 -9.09 -3.22 4.97
C ARG A 96 -9.66 -1.89 5.44
N ARG A 97 -8.80 -1.03 5.98
CA ARG A 97 -9.20 0.29 6.48
C ARG A 97 -9.75 1.17 5.35
N ALA A 98 -9.17 1.07 4.16
CA ALA A 98 -9.64 1.77 2.96
C ALA A 98 -11.00 1.24 2.51
N PHE A 99 -11.17 -0.08 2.39
CA PHE A 99 -12.46 -0.68 2.03
C PHE A 99 -13.57 -0.31 3.02
N ASP A 100 -13.28 -0.39 4.33
CA ASP A 100 -14.22 0.04 5.37
C ASP A 100 -14.51 1.56 5.30
N CYS A 101 -13.53 2.36 4.88
CA CYS A 101 -13.68 3.80 4.71
C CYS A 101 -14.64 4.13 3.56
N VAL A 102 -14.45 3.52 2.39
CA VAL A 102 -15.36 3.67 1.23
C VAL A 102 -16.79 3.28 1.63
N ARG A 103 -16.97 2.11 2.28
CA ARG A 103 -18.29 1.66 2.73
C ARG A 103 -18.97 2.60 3.72
N ARG A 104 -18.20 3.26 4.60
CA ARG A 104 -18.73 4.26 5.53
C ARG A 104 -19.07 5.57 4.83
N ALA A 105 -18.26 5.98 3.85
CA ALA A 105 -18.49 7.19 3.07
C ALA A 105 -19.74 7.06 2.18
N HIS A 106 -20.03 5.83 1.72
CA HIS A 106 -21.10 5.53 0.77
C HIS A 106 -22.06 4.46 1.29
N PRO A 107 -22.82 4.71 2.37
CA PRO A 107 -23.66 3.70 3.01
C PRO A 107 -24.83 3.19 2.14
N ASP A 108 -25.23 3.96 1.13
CA ASP A 108 -26.31 3.61 0.19
C ASP A 108 -25.79 2.91 -1.07
N GLN A 109 -24.48 2.64 -1.17
CA GLN A 109 -23.82 2.00 -2.30
C GLN A 109 -23.38 0.58 -1.91
N HIS A 110 -23.62 -0.39 -2.78
CA HIS A 110 -23.13 -1.75 -2.57
C HIS A 110 -21.74 -1.88 -3.18
N ILE A 111 -20.72 -1.60 -2.36
CA ILE A 111 -19.31 -1.71 -2.77
C ILE A 111 -18.94 -3.19 -2.98
N ASP A 112 -18.85 -3.61 -4.23
CA ASP A 112 -18.55 -4.98 -4.66
C ASP A 112 -17.39 -5.06 -5.67
N ALA A 113 -16.71 -3.95 -5.95
CA ALA A 113 -15.42 -3.96 -6.65
C ALA A 113 -14.36 -3.23 -5.81
N PHE A 114 -13.19 -3.84 -5.64
CA PHE A 114 -12.07 -3.26 -4.90
C PHE A 114 -10.73 -3.64 -5.53
N ALA A 115 -9.82 -2.68 -5.65
CA ALA A 115 -8.55 -2.86 -6.31
C ALA A 115 -7.44 -2.18 -5.54
N LEU A 116 -6.25 -2.78 -5.60
CA LEU A 116 -5.01 -2.09 -5.30
C LEU A 116 -4.34 -1.70 -6.62
N VAL A 117 -3.80 -0.50 -6.66
CA VAL A 117 -3.14 0.05 -7.85
C VAL A 117 -1.72 0.48 -7.48
N SER A 118 -0.76 0.14 -8.33
CA SER A 118 0.64 0.56 -8.18
C SER A 118 1.14 1.18 -9.47
N ASP A 119 2.14 2.05 -9.37
CA ASP A 119 2.96 2.39 -10.54
C ASP A 119 3.94 1.27 -10.89
N ASP A 120 4.42 1.26 -12.14
CA ASP A 120 5.41 0.33 -12.67
C ASP A 120 6.68 0.26 -11.77
N SER A 121 7.11 1.37 -11.18
CA SER A 121 8.30 1.38 -10.32
C SER A 121 8.08 0.78 -8.93
N ALA A 122 6.85 0.38 -8.60
CA ALA A 122 6.45 -0.11 -7.28
C ALA A 122 6.70 0.90 -6.15
N MET A 123 6.64 2.21 -6.47
CA MET A 123 6.88 3.28 -5.49
C MET A 123 5.65 3.61 -4.66
N THR A 124 4.45 3.47 -5.24
CA THR A 124 3.18 3.83 -4.61
C THR A 124 2.19 2.69 -4.65
N ILE A 125 1.31 2.64 -3.64
CA ILE A 125 0.16 1.74 -3.59
C ILE A 125 -1.05 2.60 -3.21
N GLY A 126 -2.06 2.60 -4.07
CA GLY A 126 -3.36 3.19 -3.85
C GLY A 126 -4.47 2.15 -3.83
N CYS A 127 -5.68 2.60 -3.60
CA CYS A 127 -6.88 1.77 -3.72
C CYS A 127 -7.92 2.46 -4.59
N MET A 128 -8.67 1.63 -5.32
CA MET A 128 -9.87 2.04 -6.05
C MET A 128 -11.01 1.14 -5.64
N ALA A 129 -12.23 1.67 -5.63
CA ALA A 129 -13.43 0.91 -5.34
C ALA A 129 -14.59 1.33 -6.25
N ASN A 130 -15.51 0.40 -6.50
CA ASN A 130 -16.73 0.67 -7.24
C ASN A 130 -17.92 -0.03 -6.60
N SER A 131 -19.11 0.41 -6.97
CA SER A 131 -20.37 -0.22 -6.58
C SER A 131 -21.16 -0.66 -7.81
N ARG A 132 -22.09 -1.60 -7.61
CA ARG A 132 -23.07 -1.96 -8.64
C ARG A 132 -23.93 -0.77 -9.09
N GLU A 133 -24.24 0.18 -8.21
CA GLU A 133 -25.02 1.36 -8.58
C GLU A 133 -24.21 2.31 -9.46
N ALA A 134 -22.94 2.57 -9.13
CA ALA A 134 -22.05 3.39 -9.95
C ALA A 134 -21.79 2.72 -11.30
N LEU A 135 -21.59 1.39 -11.32
CA LEU A 135 -21.48 0.62 -12.55
C LEU A 135 -22.75 0.69 -13.42
N ALA A 136 -23.94 0.55 -12.81
CA ALA A 136 -25.21 0.63 -13.52
C ALA A 136 -25.51 2.04 -14.07
N ALA A 137 -24.93 3.08 -13.48
CA ALA A 137 -25.01 4.45 -13.96
C ALA A 137 -24.00 4.77 -15.08
N SER A 138 -23.01 3.90 -15.30
CA SER A 138 -21.97 4.09 -16.30
C SER A 138 -22.49 3.90 -17.72
N GLU A 139 -22.06 4.77 -18.65
CA GLU A 139 -22.32 4.60 -20.08
C GLU A 139 -21.49 3.48 -20.71
N TYR A 140 -20.40 3.07 -20.05
CA TYR A 140 -19.49 2.00 -20.50
C TYR A 140 -19.89 0.60 -19.98
N GLY A 141 -20.89 0.54 -19.07
CA GLY A 141 -21.41 -0.72 -18.55
C GLY A 141 -20.32 -1.65 -17.98
N GLU A 142 -20.32 -2.92 -18.40
CA GLU A 142 -19.41 -3.95 -17.88
C GLU A 142 -17.93 -3.69 -18.21
N GLU A 143 -17.60 -2.88 -19.22
CA GLU A 143 -16.22 -2.47 -19.50
C GLU A 143 -15.59 -1.73 -18.31
N MET A 144 -16.37 -0.85 -17.66
CA MET A 144 -15.91 -0.09 -16.50
C MET A 144 -15.57 -1.02 -15.30
N LEU A 145 -16.19 -2.19 -15.20
CA LEU A 145 -15.91 -3.13 -14.11
C LEU A 145 -14.48 -3.66 -14.16
N TRP A 146 -13.86 -3.69 -15.34
CA TRP A 146 -12.51 -4.25 -15.53
C TRP A 146 -11.41 -3.19 -15.59
N ASN A 147 -11.76 -1.91 -15.37
CA ASN A 147 -10.83 -0.78 -15.42
C ASN A 147 -10.86 0.03 -14.11
N PRO A 148 -10.05 -0.37 -13.10
CA PRO A 148 -9.96 0.33 -11.81
C PRO A 148 -9.68 1.83 -11.90
N ALA A 149 -8.93 2.29 -12.90
CA ALA A 149 -8.65 3.72 -13.08
C ALA A 149 -9.91 4.57 -13.30
N GLU A 150 -10.99 3.96 -13.79
CA GLU A 150 -12.27 4.62 -14.04
C GLU A 150 -13.26 4.45 -12.88
N TRP A 151 -12.91 3.72 -11.82
CA TRP A 151 -13.84 3.46 -10.72
C TRP A 151 -14.15 4.71 -9.88
N ALA A 152 -15.35 4.72 -9.31
CA ALA A 152 -15.95 5.93 -8.75
C ALA A 152 -15.34 6.41 -7.43
N PHE A 153 -14.63 5.56 -6.69
CA PHE A 153 -14.25 5.80 -5.30
C PHE A 153 -12.75 5.51 -5.07
N ASP A 154 -12.06 6.44 -4.42
CA ASP A 154 -10.61 6.36 -4.11
C ASP A 154 -10.31 6.64 -2.62
N GLU A 155 -11.34 6.65 -1.76
CA GLU A 155 -11.15 6.98 -0.35
C GLU A 155 -10.30 5.95 0.38
N GLY A 156 -9.48 6.44 1.33
CA GLY A 156 -8.66 5.58 2.19
C GLY A 156 -7.20 5.45 1.76
N GLY A 157 -6.76 6.14 0.71
CA GLY A 157 -5.34 6.19 0.32
C GLY A 157 -4.38 6.56 1.47
N ALA A 158 -4.83 7.40 2.43
CA ALA A 158 -4.01 7.80 3.58
C ALA A 158 -3.60 6.63 4.50
N TYR A 159 -4.35 5.52 4.52
CA TYR A 159 -3.98 4.35 5.33
C TYR A 159 -2.75 3.62 4.81
N PHE A 160 -2.37 3.85 3.54
CA PHE A 160 -1.21 3.21 2.92
C PHE A 160 0.12 3.89 3.25
N ASP A 161 0.15 5.00 4.01
CA ASP A 161 1.38 5.76 4.22
C ASP A 161 2.50 4.91 4.85
N SER A 162 2.19 4.00 5.78
CA SER A 162 3.21 3.13 6.37
C SER A 162 3.81 2.15 5.37
N ALA A 163 3.01 1.61 4.43
CA ALA A 163 3.53 0.82 3.32
C ALA A 163 4.39 1.69 2.40
N TYR A 164 3.91 2.89 2.08
CA TYR A 164 4.67 3.86 1.27
C TYR A 164 6.02 4.23 1.91
N ARG A 165 6.09 4.44 3.23
CA ARG A 165 7.38 4.67 3.94
C ARG A 165 8.35 3.50 3.79
N LEU A 166 7.84 2.28 3.79
CA LEU A 166 8.66 1.09 3.60
C LEU A 166 9.18 1.02 2.16
N LEU A 167 8.32 1.24 1.16
CA LEU A 167 8.69 1.24 -0.27
C LEU A 167 9.76 2.29 -0.58
N LEU A 168 9.63 3.51 -0.04
CA LEU A 168 10.56 4.61 -0.32
C LEU A 168 12.01 4.31 0.05
N GLN A 169 12.28 3.30 0.87
CA GLN A 169 13.66 2.91 1.16
C GLN A 169 14.43 2.43 -0.08
N ALA A 170 13.72 1.88 -1.08
CA ALA A 170 14.26 1.46 -2.37
C ALA A 170 14.40 2.61 -3.39
N HIS A 171 13.76 3.76 -3.13
CA HIS A 171 13.70 4.90 -4.05
C HIS A 171 14.47 6.13 -3.57
N ARG A 172 14.99 6.10 -2.34
CA ARG A 172 15.84 7.15 -1.77
C ARG A 172 17.31 6.77 -1.88
N ASP A 173 18.18 7.77 -1.74
CA ASP A 173 19.63 7.58 -1.62
C ASP A 173 20.00 7.03 -0.22
N LEU A 174 19.49 5.84 0.08
CA LEU A 174 19.74 5.07 1.28
C LEU A 174 20.58 3.83 0.91
N PRO A 175 21.30 3.22 1.87
CA PRO A 175 22.19 2.10 1.58
C PRO A 175 21.43 0.78 1.36
N PHE A 176 20.32 0.82 0.61
CA PHE A 176 19.56 -0.35 0.20
C PHE A 176 19.95 -0.77 -1.21
N GLU A 177 20.55 -1.94 -1.32
CA GLU A 177 20.85 -2.55 -2.62
C GLU A 177 19.72 -3.53 -2.95
N VAL A 178 18.76 -3.06 -3.74
CA VAL A 178 17.62 -3.86 -4.19
C VAL A 178 17.72 -4.09 -5.68
N ASP A 179 17.63 -5.35 -6.10
CA ASP A 179 17.41 -5.70 -7.50
C ASP A 179 16.02 -5.21 -7.91
N CYS A 180 15.94 -4.33 -8.91
CA CYS A 180 14.70 -3.64 -9.27
C CYS A 180 13.58 -4.63 -9.66
N ASP A 181 13.90 -5.67 -10.42
CA ASP A 181 12.92 -6.65 -10.91
C ASP A 181 12.39 -7.52 -9.76
N SER A 182 13.29 -8.01 -8.90
CA SER A 182 12.92 -8.76 -7.70
C SER A 182 12.14 -7.90 -6.72
N PHE A 183 12.50 -6.62 -6.58
CA PHE A 183 11.79 -5.67 -5.74
C PHE A 183 10.35 -5.48 -6.22
N ARG A 184 10.16 -5.15 -7.50
CA ARG A 184 8.83 -4.94 -8.09
C ARG A 184 7.96 -6.18 -7.98
N SER A 185 8.48 -7.34 -8.38
CA SER A 185 7.69 -8.58 -8.32
C SER A 185 7.26 -8.90 -6.89
N GLY A 186 8.15 -8.72 -5.90
CA GLY A 186 7.82 -8.92 -4.49
C GLY A 186 6.81 -7.90 -3.94
N VAL A 187 6.83 -6.65 -4.39
CA VAL A 187 5.81 -5.65 -4.03
C VAL A 187 4.45 -6.04 -4.60
N PHE A 188 4.40 -6.39 -5.87
CA PHE A 188 3.16 -6.79 -6.54
C PHE A 188 2.57 -8.06 -5.92
N ASP A 189 3.41 -9.05 -5.62
CA ASP A 189 2.99 -10.26 -4.92
C ASP A 189 2.47 -9.96 -3.50
N ALA A 190 3.09 -9.01 -2.78
CA ALA A 190 2.60 -8.60 -1.47
C ALA A 190 1.21 -7.93 -1.55
N CYS A 191 0.94 -7.13 -2.58
CA CYS A 191 -0.38 -6.54 -2.82
C CYS A 191 -1.44 -7.61 -3.14
N ILE A 192 -1.12 -8.53 -4.04
CA ILE A 192 -2.02 -9.64 -4.41
C ILE A 192 -2.29 -10.53 -3.20
N ALA A 193 -1.25 -10.87 -2.43
CA ALA A 193 -1.39 -11.67 -1.22
C ALA A 193 -2.25 -10.97 -0.16
N ALA A 194 -2.11 -9.64 -0.02
CA ALA A 194 -2.91 -8.86 0.93
C ALA A 194 -4.40 -8.89 0.56
N LEU A 195 -4.74 -8.69 -0.72
CA LEU A 195 -6.12 -8.81 -1.20
C LEU A 195 -6.67 -10.22 -1.01
N ALA A 196 -5.89 -11.25 -1.36
CA ALA A 196 -6.28 -12.65 -1.17
C ALA A 196 -6.49 -13.00 0.32
N GLN A 197 -5.68 -12.43 1.22
CA GLN A 197 -5.88 -12.56 2.65
C GLN A 197 -7.22 -11.94 3.08
N LEU A 198 -7.51 -10.69 2.67
CA LEU A 198 -8.77 -10.04 3.01
C LEU A 198 -9.98 -10.83 2.50
N ASP A 199 -9.86 -11.43 1.33
CA ASP A 199 -10.87 -12.29 0.76
C ASP A 199 -11.10 -13.55 1.59
N ALA A 200 -10.03 -14.26 1.95
CA ALA A 200 -10.10 -15.45 2.80
C ALA A 200 -10.71 -15.15 4.19
N GLU A 201 -10.56 -13.91 4.67
CA GLU A 201 -11.18 -13.43 5.91
C GLU A 201 -12.64 -12.98 5.75
N GLY A 202 -13.20 -13.04 4.53
CA GLY A 202 -14.60 -12.72 4.24
C GLY A 202 -14.90 -11.23 4.13
N CYS A 203 -13.88 -10.38 3.92
CA CYS A 203 -14.07 -8.92 3.83
C CYS A 203 -14.98 -8.52 2.66
N PHE A 204 -14.95 -9.30 1.57
CA PHE A 204 -15.68 -9.05 0.32
C PHE A 204 -16.94 -9.92 0.18
N GLY A 205 -17.51 -10.33 1.31
CA GLY A 205 -18.70 -11.19 1.35
C GLY A 205 -18.35 -12.69 1.36
N THR A 206 -19.39 -13.51 1.42
CA THR A 206 -19.28 -14.98 1.41
C THR A 206 -20.29 -15.60 0.44
N ALA A 207 -20.00 -16.80 -0.05
CA ALA A 207 -20.86 -17.55 -0.97
C ALA A 207 -21.30 -16.68 -2.17
N ALA A 208 -22.61 -16.53 -2.40
CA ALA A 208 -23.15 -15.78 -3.54
C ALA A 208 -22.66 -14.32 -3.61
N GLN A 209 -22.54 -13.63 -2.47
CA GLN A 209 -22.02 -12.25 -2.45
C GLN A 209 -20.59 -12.18 -2.97
N ARG A 210 -19.79 -13.22 -2.67
CA ARG A 210 -18.40 -13.28 -3.09
C ARG A 210 -18.26 -13.59 -4.58
N GLU A 211 -19.19 -14.36 -5.15
CA GLU A 211 -19.23 -14.63 -6.60
C GLU A 211 -19.58 -13.39 -7.43
N GLU A 212 -20.19 -12.37 -6.81
CA GLU A 212 -20.45 -11.07 -7.44
C GLU A 212 -19.25 -10.12 -7.34
N ALA A 213 -18.50 -10.19 -6.23
CA ALA A 213 -17.43 -9.25 -5.92
C ALA A 213 -16.19 -9.42 -6.82
N VAL A 214 -15.61 -8.29 -7.25
CA VAL A 214 -14.43 -8.23 -8.12
C VAL A 214 -13.24 -7.64 -7.37
N LEU A 215 -12.14 -8.39 -7.34
CA LEU A 215 -10.87 -7.95 -6.78
C LEU A 215 -9.81 -7.85 -7.87
N LEU A 216 -9.17 -6.69 -7.99
CA LEU A 216 -8.12 -6.48 -9.00
C LEU A 216 -6.83 -5.98 -8.37
N PHE A 217 -5.72 -6.31 -9.02
CA PHE A 217 -4.45 -5.62 -8.82
C PHE A 217 -4.00 -5.08 -10.17
N GLU A 218 -3.82 -3.76 -10.25
CA GLU A 218 -3.44 -3.07 -11.48
C GLU A 218 -2.07 -2.40 -11.30
N VAL A 219 -1.25 -2.50 -12.34
CA VAL A 219 -0.02 -1.74 -12.46
C VAL A 219 -0.18 -0.76 -13.62
N SER A 220 -0.18 0.54 -13.32
CA SER A 220 -0.38 1.57 -14.33
C SER A 220 0.71 1.51 -15.41
N ASP A 221 0.30 1.72 -16.66
CA ASP A 221 1.15 1.67 -17.86
C ASP A 221 1.92 0.34 -18.03
N SER A 222 1.44 -0.76 -17.44
CA SER A 222 2.06 -2.08 -17.48
C SER A 222 1.06 -3.19 -17.83
N GLU A 223 1.59 -4.32 -18.30
CA GLU A 223 0.80 -5.53 -18.49
C GLU A 223 0.25 -6.06 -17.15
N PRO A 224 -0.94 -6.69 -17.15
CA PRO A 224 -1.49 -7.33 -15.96
C PRO A 224 -0.52 -8.36 -15.37
N VAL A 225 -0.41 -8.40 -14.04
CA VAL A 225 0.41 -9.38 -13.35
C VAL A 225 -0.15 -10.79 -13.59
N GLU A 226 0.67 -11.67 -14.14
CA GLU A 226 0.26 -13.02 -14.53
C GLU A 226 -0.37 -13.78 -13.35
N GLY A 227 -1.55 -14.35 -13.59
CA GLY A 227 -2.29 -15.14 -12.60
C GLY A 227 -2.96 -14.34 -11.47
N ALA A 228 -2.80 -13.01 -11.40
CA ALA A 228 -3.44 -12.19 -10.36
C ALA A 228 -4.96 -12.34 -10.35
N MET A 229 -5.61 -12.27 -11.53
CA MET A 229 -7.06 -12.42 -11.68
C MET A 229 -7.57 -13.74 -11.06
N ALA A 230 -6.91 -14.86 -11.36
CA ALA A 230 -7.30 -16.18 -10.85
C ALA A 230 -6.94 -16.40 -9.37
N ARG A 231 -5.88 -15.76 -8.86
CA ARG A 231 -5.51 -15.78 -7.44
C ARG A 231 -6.48 -14.97 -6.59
N LEU A 232 -7.06 -13.91 -7.15
CA LEU A 232 -7.89 -12.95 -6.44
C LEU A 232 -9.38 -13.23 -6.57
N ASN A 233 -9.85 -14.02 -7.55
CA ASN A 233 -11.27 -14.15 -7.83
C ASN A 233 -11.75 -15.60 -7.99
N PRO A 234 -13.01 -15.91 -7.61
CA PRO A 234 -13.64 -17.20 -7.85
C PRO A 234 -13.72 -17.51 -9.35
N PRO A 235 -13.79 -18.80 -9.73
CA PRO A 235 -13.88 -19.21 -11.13
C PRO A 235 -14.99 -18.52 -11.93
N ALA A 236 -16.12 -18.19 -11.30
CA ALA A 236 -17.22 -17.50 -11.97
C ALA A 236 -16.85 -16.07 -12.42
N VAL A 237 -16.12 -15.32 -11.59
CA VAL A 237 -15.65 -13.97 -11.92
C VAL A 237 -14.55 -14.03 -12.98
N VAL A 238 -13.64 -15.00 -12.89
CA VAL A 238 -12.60 -15.24 -13.90
C VAL A 238 -13.23 -15.54 -15.25
N ALA A 239 -14.22 -16.43 -15.31
CA ALA A 239 -14.93 -16.76 -16.54
C ALA A 239 -15.66 -15.54 -17.14
N ARG A 240 -16.19 -14.64 -16.30
CA ARG A 240 -16.82 -13.38 -16.76
C ARG A 240 -15.78 -12.45 -17.40
N PHE A 241 -14.60 -12.32 -16.79
CA PHE A 241 -13.49 -11.55 -17.35
C PHE A 241 -13.00 -12.14 -18.69
N GLU A 242 -12.84 -13.46 -18.77
CA GLU A 242 -12.44 -14.14 -20.02
C GLU A 242 -13.45 -13.95 -21.14
N ALA A 243 -14.75 -14.01 -20.82
CA ALA A 243 -15.82 -13.75 -21.80
C ALA A 243 -15.80 -12.30 -22.28
N TRP A 244 -15.56 -11.34 -21.38
CA TRP A 244 -15.39 -9.94 -21.75
C TRP A 244 -14.17 -9.77 -22.67
N MET A 245 -12.99 -10.28 -22.28
CA MET A 245 -11.78 -10.23 -23.12
C MET A 245 -12.00 -10.83 -24.51
N ALA A 246 -12.73 -11.94 -24.61
CA ALA A 246 -13.05 -12.57 -25.90
C ALA A 246 -13.92 -11.68 -26.79
N SER A 247 -14.82 -10.86 -26.22
CA SER A 247 -15.66 -9.94 -26.98
C SER A 247 -14.91 -8.79 -27.66
N TRP A 248 -13.68 -8.50 -27.23
CA TRP A 248 -12.79 -7.50 -27.85
C TRP A 248 -11.87 -8.09 -28.92
N ALA A 249 -11.78 -9.42 -28.99
CA ALA A 249 -10.99 -10.11 -30.00
C ALA A 249 -11.75 -10.29 -31.34
N GLU A 250 -13.06 -10.04 -31.34
CA GLU A 250 -13.95 -10.05 -32.52
C GLU A 250 -14.10 -8.64 -33.14
#